data_AF-A0A090WKY4-F1
#
_entry.id   AF-A0A090WKY4-F1
#
_cell.length_a   1.000
_cell.length_b   1.000
_cell.length_c   1.000
_cell.angle_alpha   90.00
_cell.angle_beta   90.00
_cell.angle_gamma   90.00
#
_symmetry.space_group_name_H-M   'P 1'
#
loop_
_entity.id
_entity.type
_entity.pdbx_description
1 polymer ?
#
loop_
_entity_poly.entity_id
_entity_poly.type
_entity_poly.pdbx_seq_one_letter_code
_entity_poly.pdbx_strand_id
1 'polypeptide(L)'
;MFSQTVLTEGDIAFTRIQMDDETFSFVTLVELASGTEFYITDEAWNGSSFLQNESTIRFTATSDFLAGEEISIDTNILSFTSSGSGIASLSSTGAFNPTNTGNMLGTAGDNLFIYQSTGIPTATDFVAGINANSGVMGSPGNAWSTSTSSSNSLLPNGLTNGTDALGLFPNGGAQPEFDNARYMPTSLHTGDKATILASIMDLSNWEFDNDVPFPVSSATFNVTVPCTEPDIPTISYAPGTICDGNSALLNISGDLNDATTWYVYTGSCGGTLVGTTTGSSIIVTPTPPPSTTYYVRGEGGCATAGSCGSVTITTTPREDASFSYSATAYCADSSDPTPTITGVSGGTFTSSGGLSLNATTGSIDVSASTPGAYTVTYSTSGLCDGSETASVTINTLPTVTFTAPEDLCLDAGIQADLGGGTATGGVYSGTGITDDGNGMTYSFDPAAAGVGIHTITYTLTNANGCTNAVSDDIEVTNTDAP
;
A
#
# COMPACT_ATOMS: atom_id res chain seq x y z
N MET A 1 13.29 -32.38 -5.48
CA MET A 1 12.83 -33.15 -4.31
C MET A 1 11.48 -32.57 -3.96
N PHE A 2 10.40 -33.33 -4.09
CA PHE A 2 9.11 -32.88 -3.58
C PHE A 2 9.19 -32.88 -2.05
N SER A 3 8.82 -31.77 -1.42
CA SER A 3 8.77 -31.66 0.03
C SER A 3 7.51 -32.39 0.48
N GLN A 4 7.64 -33.56 1.09
CA GLN A 4 6.50 -34.17 1.78
C GLN A 4 6.20 -33.43 3.09
N THR A 5 4.96 -33.53 3.54
CA THR A 5 4.57 -33.10 4.89
C THR A 5 5.29 -33.99 5.90
N VAL A 6 5.97 -33.38 6.87
CA VAL A 6 6.55 -34.10 8.02
C VAL A 6 5.48 -34.20 9.08
N LEU A 7 5.08 -35.42 9.41
CA LEU A 7 4.03 -35.71 10.37
C LEU A 7 4.61 -35.88 11.78
N THR A 8 3.85 -35.43 12.76
CA THR A 8 4.11 -35.48 14.20
C THR A 8 2.90 -36.06 14.92
N GLU A 9 3.05 -36.38 16.21
CA GLU A 9 1.96 -36.98 16.99
C GLU A 9 0.66 -36.16 16.89
N GLY A 10 -0.45 -36.85 16.61
CA GLY A 10 -1.78 -36.24 16.49
C GLY A 10 -2.03 -35.43 15.23
N ASP A 11 -1.12 -35.41 14.24
CA ASP A 11 -1.42 -34.86 12.89
C ASP A 11 -2.46 -35.69 12.13
N ILE A 12 -2.62 -36.95 12.51
CA ILE A 12 -3.65 -37.86 12.02
C ILE A 12 -4.33 -38.50 13.22
N ALA A 13 -5.64 -38.77 13.15
CA ALA A 13 -6.37 -39.47 14.20
C ALA A 13 -7.33 -40.50 13.62
N PHE A 14 -7.37 -41.70 14.18
CA PHE A 14 -8.35 -42.72 13.81
C PHE A 14 -9.76 -42.32 14.26
N THR A 15 -10.75 -42.56 13.41
CA THR A 15 -12.15 -42.19 13.64
C THR A 15 -13.12 -43.36 13.49
N ARG A 16 -12.68 -44.48 12.91
CA ARG A 16 -13.48 -45.69 12.74
C ARG A 16 -12.59 -46.91 12.61
N ILE A 17 -13.01 -48.02 13.20
CA ILE A 17 -12.40 -49.35 13.01
C ILE A 17 -13.50 -50.40 12.88
N GLN A 18 -13.28 -51.38 12.00
CA GLN A 18 -14.13 -52.55 11.78
C GLN A 18 -13.24 -53.73 11.49
N MET A 19 -13.05 -54.55 12.51
CA MET A 19 -12.08 -55.62 12.45
C MET A 19 -12.58 -56.74 11.54
N ASP A 20 -13.83 -57.18 11.71
CA ASP A 20 -14.44 -58.24 10.87
C ASP A 20 -14.54 -57.89 9.38
N ASP A 21 -14.83 -56.62 9.08
CA ASP A 21 -14.99 -56.14 7.70
C ASP A 21 -13.69 -55.62 7.09
N GLU A 22 -12.58 -55.64 7.85
CA GLU A 22 -11.25 -55.25 7.35
C GLU A 22 -11.24 -53.80 6.82
N THR A 23 -11.98 -52.90 7.50
CA THR A 23 -12.05 -51.47 7.13
C THR A 23 -11.82 -50.55 8.33
N PHE A 24 -11.21 -49.39 8.07
CA PHE A 24 -11.00 -48.36 9.09
C PHE A 24 -11.01 -46.97 8.47
N SER A 25 -11.09 -45.94 9.31
CA SER A 25 -11.05 -44.54 8.88
C SER A 25 -10.18 -43.68 9.80
N PHE A 26 -9.57 -42.66 9.24
CA PHE A 26 -8.80 -41.65 9.97
C PHE A 26 -8.99 -40.27 9.34
N VAL A 27 -8.87 -39.22 10.15
CA VAL A 27 -8.87 -37.83 9.70
C VAL A 27 -7.46 -37.25 9.72
N THR A 28 -7.14 -36.46 8.70
CA THR A 28 -5.92 -35.64 8.66
C THR A 28 -6.22 -34.31 9.34
N LEU A 29 -5.47 -33.95 10.38
CA LEU A 29 -5.66 -32.69 11.12
C LEU A 29 -4.70 -31.57 10.68
N VAL A 30 -3.86 -31.89 9.70
CA VAL A 30 -2.98 -30.97 8.96
C VAL A 30 -3.12 -31.24 7.47
N GLU A 31 -2.68 -30.31 6.64
CA GLU A 31 -2.63 -30.51 5.19
C GLU A 31 -1.57 -31.59 4.85
N LEU A 32 -1.92 -32.54 3.98
CA LEU A 32 -0.95 -33.46 3.39
C LEU A 32 -0.63 -32.99 1.98
N ALA A 33 0.56 -32.41 1.78
CA ALA A 33 1.05 -32.06 0.46
C ALA A 33 1.19 -33.30 -0.45
N SER A 34 0.99 -33.15 -1.76
CA SER A 34 1.27 -34.19 -2.74
C SER A 34 2.70 -34.74 -2.60
N GLY A 35 2.82 -36.06 -2.58
CA GLY A 35 4.05 -36.79 -2.30
C GLY A 35 4.26 -37.16 -0.83
N THR A 36 3.36 -36.78 0.08
CA THR A 36 3.43 -37.22 1.48
C THR A 36 3.23 -38.73 1.59
N GLU A 37 4.17 -39.41 2.24
CA GLU A 37 4.12 -40.85 2.48
C GLU A 37 4.05 -41.18 3.97
N PHE A 38 3.22 -42.16 4.34
CA PHE A 38 3.20 -42.78 5.66
C PHE A 38 2.71 -44.23 5.57
N TYR A 39 2.82 -44.94 6.69
CA TYR A 39 2.58 -46.37 6.77
C TYR A 39 1.53 -46.68 7.81
N ILE A 40 0.73 -47.72 7.55
CA ILE A 40 -0.34 -48.19 8.41
C ILE A 40 -0.17 -49.69 8.63
N THR A 41 -0.20 -50.12 9.88
CA THR A 41 -0.01 -51.53 10.23
C THR A 41 -0.80 -51.91 11.48
N ASP A 42 -1.21 -53.17 11.51
CA ASP A 42 -1.74 -53.90 12.66
C ASP A 42 -0.67 -54.62 13.48
N GLU A 43 0.58 -54.62 13.03
CA GLU A 43 1.64 -55.34 13.73
C GLU A 43 1.81 -54.84 15.17
N ALA A 44 1.80 -55.78 16.11
CA ALA A 44 2.02 -55.47 17.51
C ALA A 44 3.42 -54.89 17.74
N TRP A 45 3.49 -53.84 18.56
CA TRP A 45 4.73 -53.16 18.94
C TRP A 45 5.26 -53.69 20.27
N ASN A 46 6.52 -54.13 20.29
CA ASN A 46 7.16 -54.70 21.49
C ASN A 46 7.95 -53.71 22.35
N GLY A 47 7.87 -52.42 22.04
CA GLY A 47 8.68 -51.37 22.68
C GLY A 47 9.93 -51.00 21.90
N SER A 48 10.36 -51.82 20.94
CA SER A 48 11.58 -51.59 20.14
C SER A 48 11.44 -51.91 18.65
N SER A 49 10.55 -52.83 18.28
CA SER A 49 10.27 -53.20 16.89
C SER A 49 8.83 -53.73 16.77
N PHE A 50 8.32 -53.75 15.54
CA PHE A 50 7.14 -54.53 15.22
C PHE A 50 7.42 -56.03 15.26
N LEU A 51 6.42 -56.82 15.64
CA LEU A 51 6.45 -58.27 15.67
C LEU A 51 6.12 -58.84 14.27
N GLN A 52 7.04 -58.62 13.31
CA GLN A 52 6.99 -58.95 11.87
C GLN A 52 6.22 -60.22 11.48
N ASN A 53 4.90 -60.13 11.30
CA ASN A 53 4.06 -61.26 10.91
C ASN A 53 2.97 -60.87 9.90
N GLU A 54 2.75 -59.58 9.63
CA GLU A 54 1.59 -59.07 8.87
C GLU A 54 2.01 -58.06 7.78
N SER A 55 1.02 -57.52 7.09
CA SER A 55 1.23 -56.58 5.98
C SER A 55 1.16 -55.13 6.47
N THR A 56 1.98 -54.26 5.88
CA THR A 56 1.90 -52.80 6.09
C THR A 56 1.35 -52.14 4.84
N ILE A 57 0.35 -51.26 4.98
CA ILE A 57 -0.08 -50.36 3.90
C ILE A 57 0.85 -49.15 3.87
N ARG A 58 1.42 -48.88 2.71
CA ARG A 58 1.99 -47.57 2.38
C ARG A 58 0.93 -46.72 1.71
N PHE A 59 0.65 -45.58 2.32
CA PHE A 59 -0.18 -44.51 1.78
C PHE A 59 0.74 -43.46 1.15
N THR A 60 0.49 -43.10 -0.10
CA THR A 60 1.19 -42.00 -0.78
C THR A 60 0.16 -41.00 -1.32
N ALA A 61 0.14 -39.79 -0.78
CA ALA A 61 -0.68 -38.71 -1.31
C ALA A 61 -0.22 -38.36 -2.74
N THR A 62 -1.12 -38.40 -3.71
CA THR A 62 -0.85 -38.05 -5.12
C THR A 62 -1.39 -36.68 -5.50
N SER A 63 -2.28 -36.12 -4.67
CA SER A 63 -2.66 -34.70 -4.64
C SER A 63 -2.62 -34.20 -3.20
N ASP A 64 -2.84 -32.90 -3.00
CA ASP A 64 -2.97 -32.34 -1.66
C ASP A 64 -4.27 -32.86 -1.00
N PHE A 65 -4.19 -33.17 0.30
CA PHE A 65 -5.34 -33.37 1.18
C PHE A 65 -5.43 -32.17 2.12
N LEU A 66 -6.59 -31.53 2.18
CA LEU A 66 -6.82 -30.44 3.13
C LEU A 66 -6.95 -30.98 4.57
N ALA A 67 -6.56 -30.17 5.55
CA ALA A 67 -6.83 -30.50 6.94
C ALA A 67 -8.35 -30.66 7.18
N GLY A 68 -8.74 -31.78 7.78
CA GLY A 68 -10.12 -32.18 8.04
C GLY A 68 -10.69 -33.19 7.04
N GLU A 69 -9.93 -33.58 6.01
CA GLU A 69 -10.33 -34.70 5.16
C GLU A 69 -10.23 -36.02 5.95
N GLU A 70 -11.36 -36.73 6.01
CA GLU A 70 -11.45 -38.10 6.54
C GLU A 70 -11.27 -39.10 5.41
N ILE A 71 -10.36 -40.04 5.61
CA ILE A 71 -10.01 -41.12 4.69
C ILE A 71 -10.50 -42.44 5.29
N SER A 72 -11.26 -43.19 4.51
CA SER A 72 -11.64 -44.57 4.86
C SER A 72 -10.91 -45.54 3.96
N ILE A 73 -10.27 -46.56 4.53
CA ILE A 73 -9.55 -47.61 3.83
C ILE A 73 -10.31 -48.94 3.94
N ASP A 74 -10.39 -49.63 2.81
CA ASP A 74 -10.84 -51.02 2.69
C ASP A 74 -9.62 -51.87 2.30
N THR A 75 -9.14 -52.68 3.25
CA THR A 75 -7.92 -53.48 3.05
C THR A 75 -8.18 -54.69 2.14
N ASN A 76 -9.42 -55.18 2.05
CA ASN A 76 -9.81 -56.34 1.22
C ASN A 76 -9.53 -56.13 -0.27
N ILE A 77 -9.64 -54.88 -0.71
CA ILE A 77 -9.42 -54.48 -2.11
C ILE A 77 -8.34 -53.41 -2.24
N LEU A 78 -7.67 -53.07 -1.14
CA LEU A 78 -6.62 -52.04 -1.05
C LEU A 78 -7.05 -50.71 -1.68
N SER A 79 -8.22 -50.22 -1.28
CA SER A 79 -8.84 -48.99 -1.81
C SER A 79 -9.14 -48.00 -0.69
N PHE A 80 -9.40 -46.74 -1.06
CA PHE A 80 -9.84 -45.72 -0.12
C PHE A 80 -10.97 -44.87 -0.70
N THR A 81 -11.70 -44.23 0.20
CA THR A 81 -12.54 -43.07 -0.07
C THR A 81 -12.07 -41.89 0.77
N SER A 82 -12.26 -40.66 0.27
CA SER A 82 -12.02 -39.42 1.03
C SER A 82 -13.32 -38.62 1.13
N SER A 83 -13.52 -37.94 2.26
CA SER A 83 -14.60 -36.96 2.42
C SER A 83 -14.36 -35.67 1.63
N GLY A 84 -13.13 -35.44 1.15
CA GLY A 84 -12.73 -34.27 0.37
C GLY A 84 -12.25 -34.60 -1.03
N SER A 85 -11.23 -33.88 -1.51
CA SER A 85 -10.75 -33.95 -2.90
C SER A 85 -9.41 -34.66 -3.05
N GLY A 86 -8.74 -34.98 -1.93
CA GLY A 86 -7.45 -35.63 -1.93
C GLY A 86 -7.48 -37.01 -2.58
N ILE A 87 -6.43 -37.32 -3.34
CA ILE A 87 -6.23 -38.60 -4.02
C ILE A 87 -4.91 -39.20 -3.56
N ALA A 88 -4.92 -40.49 -3.23
CA ALA A 88 -3.74 -41.25 -2.86
C ALA A 88 -3.56 -42.52 -3.69
N SER A 89 -2.34 -43.06 -3.67
CA SER A 89 -2.07 -44.44 -4.08
C SER A 89 -1.78 -45.28 -2.84
N LEU A 90 -2.43 -46.44 -2.75
CA LEU A 90 -2.14 -47.43 -1.71
C LEU A 90 -1.30 -48.57 -2.29
N SER A 91 -0.33 -49.03 -1.52
CA SER A 91 0.46 -50.22 -1.85
C SER A 91 0.76 -51.02 -0.59
N SER A 92 0.79 -52.34 -0.70
CA SER A 92 1.22 -53.20 0.41
C SER A 92 2.75 -53.38 0.40
N THR A 93 3.34 -53.38 1.59
CA THR A 93 4.76 -53.67 1.84
C THR A 93 4.85 -54.72 2.94
N GLY A 94 5.67 -55.77 2.76
CA GLY A 94 5.75 -56.91 3.69
C GLY A 94 5.26 -58.23 3.07
N ALA A 95 5.05 -59.26 3.91
CA ALA A 95 4.62 -60.60 3.47
C ALA A 95 3.12 -60.62 3.13
N PHE A 96 2.74 -59.91 2.07
CA PHE A 96 1.38 -59.97 1.52
C PHE A 96 1.13 -61.38 0.97
N ASN A 97 0.03 -62.03 1.37
CA ASN A 97 -0.47 -63.20 0.67
C ASN A 97 -1.41 -62.73 -0.46
N PRO A 98 -0.94 -62.68 -1.73
CA PRO A 98 -1.76 -62.17 -2.83
C PRO A 98 -2.97 -63.04 -3.17
N THR A 99 -3.13 -64.19 -2.52
CA THR A 99 -4.31 -65.07 -2.67
C THR A 99 -5.32 -64.95 -1.53
N ASN A 100 -5.04 -64.14 -0.51
CA ASN A 100 -5.94 -63.89 0.62
C ASN A 100 -5.89 -62.40 0.96
N THR A 101 -6.78 -61.62 0.35
CA THR A 101 -6.72 -60.15 0.39
C THR A 101 -7.26 -59.51 1.67
N GLY A 102 -7.60 -60.26 2.73
CA GLY A 102 -8.14 -59.70 3.97
C GLY A 102 -7.52 -60.35 5.20
N ASN A 103 -6.36 -59.89 5.64
CA ASN A 103 -5.81 -60.25 6.95
C ASN A 103 -4.82 -59.17 7.45
N MET A 104 -5.19 -57.90 7.28
CA MET A 104 -4.52 -56.76 7.93
C MET A 104 -5.24 -56.31 9.20
N LEU A 105 -6.41 -56.86 9.46
CA LEU A 105 -7.18 -56.76 10.68
C LEU A 105 -7.69 -58.18 10.92
N GLY A 106 -6.75 -59.12 11.13
CA GLY A 106 -7.09 -60.52 11.32
C GLY A 106 -8.06 -60.74 12.50
N THR A 107 -8.57 -61.96 12.67
CA THR A 107 -9.54 -62.31 13.73
C THR A 107 -9.01 -62.24 15.18
N ALA A 108 -7.83 -61.66 15.39
CA ALA A 108 -7.22 -61.44 16.70
C ALA A 108 -6.07 -60.43 16.58
N GLY A 109 -6.20 -59.26 17.19
CA GLY A 109 -5.12 -58.26 17.24
C GLY A 109 -5.58 -56.89 16.78
N ASP A 110 -6.38 -56.24 17.61
CA ASP A 110 -7.20 -55.10 17.16
C ASP A 110 -6.49 -53.78 17.40
N ASN A 111 -5.23 -53.68 17.01
CA ASN A 111 -4.51 -52.42 17.05
C ASN A 111 -4.19 -51.94 15.64
N LEU A 112 -4.17 -50.62 15.46
CA LEU A 112 -3.63 -50.00 14.26
C LEU A 112 -2.69 -48.89 14.67
N PHE A 113 -1.60 -48.77 13.92
CA PHE A 113 -0.67 -47.66 14.03
C PHE A 113 -0.49 -46.97 12.69
N ILE A 114 -0.36 -45.65 12.75
CA ILE A 114 0.15 -44.83 11.65
C ILE A 114 1.52 -44.32 12.04
N TYR A 115 2.50 -44.49 11.15
CA TYR A 115 3.86 -44.01 11.36
C TYR A 115 4.47 -43.48 10.07
N GLN A 116 5.42 -42.54 10.19
CA GLN A 116 6.18 -41.99 9.08
C GLN A 116 7.67 -42.21 9.33
N SER A 117 8.30 -43.08 8.55
CA SER A 117 9.72 -43.41 8.70
C SER A 117 10.40 -43.61 7.34
N THR A 118 11.67 -43.26 7.25
CA THR A 118 12.53 -43.53 6.06
C THR A 118 13.30 -44.85 6.17
N GLY A 119 13.08 -45.63 7.24
CA GLY A 119 13.83 -46.84 7.55
C GLY A 119 13.06 -47.77 8.49
N ILE A 120 13.78 -48.46 9.38
CA ILE A 120 13.14 -49.27 10.43
C ILE A 120 12.49 -48.31 11.43
N PRO A 121 11.18 -48.44 11.69
CA PRO A 121 10.45 -47.51 12.55
C PRO A 121 10.96 -47.56 13.99
N THR A 122 11.07 -46.38 14.59
CA THR A 122 11.38 -46.19 16.01
C THR A 122 10.19 -45.58 16.74
N ALA A 123 10.23 -45.55 18.08
CA ALA A 123 9.11 -45.05 18.88
C ALA A 123 8.73 -43.57 18.60
N THR A 124 9.61 -42.77 17.98
CA THR A 124 9.36 -41.36 17.62
C THR A 124 8.79 -41.18 16.20
N ASP A 125 8.65 -42.26 15.44
CA ASP A 125 8.14 -42.20 14.06
C ASP A 125 6.61 -42.34 14.02
N PHE A 126 5.98 -42.67 15.15
CA PHE A 126 4.56 -42.90 15.26
C PHE A 126 3.78 -41.59 15.29
N VAL A 127 2.68 -41.54 14.54
CA VAL A 127 1.81 -40.37 14.38
C VAL A 127 0.50 -40.57 15.13
N ALA A 128 -0.06 -41.78 15.07
CA ALA A 128 -1.33 -42.13 15.69
C ALA A 128 -1.38 -43.63 16.05
N GLY A 129 -2.20 -43.97 17.04
CA GLY A 129 -2.49 -45.35 17.40
C GLY A 129 -3.93 -45.55 17.84
N ILE A 130 -4.54 -46.68 17.53
CA ILE A 130 -5.82 -47.10 18.09
C ILE A 130 -5.76 -48.57 18.50
N ASN A 131 -6.39 -48.92 19.61
CA ASN A 131 -6.42 -50.29 20.12
C ASN A 131 -7.81 -50.64 20.64
N ALA A 132 -8.38 -51.73 20.12
CA ALA A 132 -9.68 -52.28 20.49
C ALA A 132 -9.62 -53.64 21.19
N ASN A 133 -8.43 -54.19 21.40
CA ASN A 133 -8.27 -55.46 22.08
C ASN A 133 -8.47 -55.32 23.60
N SER A 134 -8.58 -56.45 24.29
CA SER A 134 -8.71 -56.57 25.75
C SER A 134 -7.63 -55.79 26.50
N GLY A 135 -8.09 -54.81 27.29
CA GLY A 135 -7.22 -53.99 28.14
C GLY A 135 -6.64 -54.74 29.35
N VAL A 136 -5.74 -54.08 30.08
CA VAL A 136 -5.15 -54.65 31.30
C VAL A 136 -6.20 -54.69 32.42
N MET A 137 -6.44 -55.88 32.97
CA MET A 137 -7.39 -56.08 34.08
C MET A 137 -7.13 -55.10 35.23
N GLY A 138 -8.14 -54.30 35.57
CA GLY A 138 -8.08 -53.35 36.70
C GLY A 138 -7.49 -51.97 36.38
N SER A 139 -7.17 -51.68 35.11
CA SER A 139 -6.69 -50.37 34.64
C SER A 139 -7.77 -49.68 33.80
N PRO A 140 -8.62 -48.83 34.40
CA PRO A 140 -9.68 -48.17 33.64
C PRO A 140 -9.11 -47.22 32.59
N GLY A 141 -9.62 -47.29 31.35
CA GLY A 141 -9.25 -46.39 30.25
C GLY A 141 -7.92 -46.69 29.55
N ASN A 142 -7.29 -47.86 29.78
CA ASN A 142 -6.08 -48.26 29.06
C ASN A 142 -6.29 -49.60 28.32
N ALA A 143 -6.59 -49.53 27.01
CA ALA A 143 -6.64 -50.69 26.12
C ALA A 143 -5.24 -51.20 25.71
N TRP A 144 -4.17 -50.45 26.03
CA TRP A 144 -2.81 -50.85 25.67
C TRP A 144 -2.26 -51.85 26.69
N SER A 145 -1.74 -52.97 26.18
CA SER A 145 -1.21 -54.05 27.02
C SER A 145 0.13 -53.71 27.65
N THR A 146 0.49 -54.37 28.75
CA THR A 146 1.84 -54.31 29.35
C THR A 146 2.75 -55.44 28.87
N SER A 147 2.27 -56.29 27.97
CA SER A 147 3.00 -57.42 27.38
C SER A 147 2.59 -57.60 25.93
N THR A 148 3.46 -58.17 25.09
CA THR A 148 3.13 -58.40 23.68
C THR A 148 2.80 -59.85 23.34
N SER A 149 1.86 -60.02 22.42
CA SER A 149 1.54 -61.30 21.76
C SER A 149 1.13 -61.03 20.31
N SER A 150 0.67 -62.06 19.60
CA SER A 150 0.01 -61.91 18.29
C SER A 150 -1.29 -61.11 18.33
N SER A 151 -1.70 -60.63 19.50
CA SER A 151 -2.93 -59.84 19.66
C SER A 151 -2.71 -58.64 20.57
N ASN A 152 -1.69 -58.66 21.43
CA ASN A 152 -1.41 -57.57 22.36
C ASN A 152 -0.23 -56.71 21.89
N SER A 153 -0.42 -55.41 21.89
CA SER A 153 0.60 -54.42 21.54
C SER A 153 0.87 -53.47 22.72
N LEU A 154 2.13 -53.06 22.88
CA LEU A 154 2.50 -51.95 23.77
C LEU A 154 2.21 -50.62 23.05
N LEU A 155 1.84 -49.59 23.80
CA LEU A 155 1.85 -48.22 23.28
C LEU A 155 3.31 -47.77 23.04
N PRO A 156 3.69 -47.34 21.82
CA PRO A 156 4.99 -46.73 21.59
C PRO A 156 5.20 -45.51 22.48
N ASN A 157 6.38 -45.35 23.08
CA ASN A 157 6.65 -44.27 24.05
C ASN A 157 6.55 -42.84 23.49
N GLY A 158 6.50 -42.66 22.16
CA GLY A 158 6.21 -41.36 21.54
C GLY A 158 4.73 -40.97 21.63
N LEU A 159 3.84 -41.96 21.69
CA LEU A 159 2.40 -41.76 21.77
C LEU A 159 1.91 -41.75 23.23
N THR A 160 0.84 -40.99 23.48
CA THR A 160 0.14 -40.88 24.75
C THR A 160 -1.34 -41.22 24.59
N ASN A 161 -1.80 -42.23 25.34
CA ASN A 161 -3.20 -42.64 25.35
C ASN A 161 -4.12 -41.50 25.84
N GLY A 162 -5.16 -41.19 25.06
CA GLY A 162 -6.07 -40.07 25.30
C GLY A 162 -5.53 -38.71 24.83
N THR A 163 -4.44 -38.68 24.05
CA THR A 163 -3.89 -37.43 23.47
C THR A 163 -3.65 -37.56 21.97
N ASP A 164 -2.97 -38.61 21.54
CA ASP A 164 -2.64 -38.89 20.13
C ASP A 164 -2.79 -40.39 19.77
N ALA A 165 -3.04 -41.22 20.79
CA ALA A 165 -3.45 -42.61 20.64
C ALA A 165 -4.71 -42.88 21.46
N LEU A 166 -5.54 -43.81 20.99
CA LEU A 166 -6.82 -44.13 21.62
C LEU A 166 -6.95 -45.61 21.92
N GLY A 167 -7.02 -45.95 23.20
CA GLY A 167 -7.48 -47.26 23.65
C GLY A 167 -9.00 -47.27 23.82
N LEU A 168 -9.71 -48.07 23.03
CA LEU A 168 -11.16 -48.11 22.94
C LEU A 168 -11.87 -48.83 24.10
N PHE A 169 -11.15 -49.22 25.14
CA PHE A 169 -11.71 -49.94 26.29
C PHE A 169 -12.59 -49.01 27.16
N PRO A 170 -13.93 -49.19 27.19
CA PRO A 170 -14.79 -48.33 27.98
C PRO A 170 -14.52 -48.52 29.48
N ASN A 171 -14.76 -47.46 30.24
CA ASN A 171 -14.43 -47.39 31.66
C ASN A 171 -15.32 -48.36 32.50
N GLY A 172 -14.85 -49.58 32.81
CA GLY A 172 -15.58 -50.47 33.73
C GLY A 172 -15.34 -51.99 33.64
N GLY A 173 -14.20 -52.47 34.12
CA GLY A 173 -13.97 -53.91 34.40
C GLY A 173 -13.75 -54.80 33.16
N ALA A 174 -13.54 -56.11 33.37
CA ALA A 174 -13.28 -57.07 32.30
C ALA A 174 -14.51 -57.19 31.37
N GLN A 175 -14.43 -56.60 30.19
CA GLN A 175 -15.42 -56.74 29.12
C GLN A 175 -14.76 -57.40 27.89
N PRO A 176 -15.54 -58.10 27.05
CA PRO A 176 -15.05 -58.63 25.78
C PRO A 176 -14.64 -57.51 24.81
N GLU A 177 -13.81 -57.87 23.85
CA GLU A 177 -13.46 -57.16 22.62
C GLU A 177 -14.69 -56.56 21.92
N PHE A 178 -14.51 -55.47 21.17
CA PHE A 178 -15.54 -54.91 20.29
C PHE A 178 -15.02 -54.87 18.86
N ASP A 179 -15.73 -55.54 17.96
CA ASP A 179 -15.32 -55.68 16.56
C ASP A 179 -15.51 -54.38 15.76
N ASN A 180 -16.44 -53.50 16.18
CA ASN A 180 -16.71 -52.23 15.52
C ASN A 180 -16.77 -51.07 16.50
N ALA A 181 -16.06 -49.99 16.15
CA ALA A 181 -16.13 -48.72 16.86
C ALA A 181 -16.05 -47.54 15.91
N ARG A 182 -16.74 -46.44 16.25
CA ARG A 182 -16.68 -45.19 15.49
C ARG A 182 -16.79 -43.98 16.41
N TYR A 183 -16.07 -42.93 16.06
CA TYR A 183 -16.27 -41.60 16.61
C TYR A 183 -17.65 -41.07 16.17
N MET A 184 -18.50 -40.73 17.13
CA MET A 184 -19.89 -40.37 16.87
C MET A 184 -19.98 -39.15 15.94
N PRO A 185 -20.98 -39.09 15.03
CA PRO A 185 -21.25 -37.90 14.23
C PRO A 185 -21.83 -36.80 15.13
N THR A 186 -20.96 -36.11 15.86
CA THR A 186 -21.31 -35.03 16.80
C THR A 186 -21.17 -33.66 16.14
N SER A 187 -21.62 -32.61 16.83
CA SER A 187 -21.34 -31.22 16.44
C SER A 187 -19.87 -30.81 16.66
N LEU A 188 -19.01 -31.70 17.15
CA LEU A 188 -17.62 -31.41 17.56
C LEU A 188 -16.61 -31.61 16.41
N HIS A 189 -17.06 -31.52 15.16
CA HIS A 189 -16.22 -31.57 13.96
C HIS A 189 -15.63 -30.22 13.53
N THR A 190 -15.66 -29.18 14.37
CA THR A 190 -15.19 -27.84 13.99
C THR A 190 -14.37 -27.22 15.11
N GLY A 191 -13.17 -26.75 14.77
CA GLY A 191 -12.24 -26.15 15.72
C GLY A 191 -10.80 -26.24 15.21
N ASP A 192 -9.84 -25.82 16.02
CA ASP A 192 -8.43 -26.04 15.73
C ASP A 192 -8.05 -27.54 15.87
N LYS A 193 -6.85 -27.90 15.39
CA LYS A 193 -6.29 -29.26 15.49
C LYS A 193 -6.44 -29.82 16.91
N ALA A 194 -6.06 -29.05 17.93
CA ALA A 194 -6.06 -29.50 19.32
C ALA A 194 -7.47 -29.80 19.84
N THR A 195 -8.45 -28.97 19.50
CA THR A 195 -9.85 -29.14 19.90
C THR A 195 -10.46 -30.38 19.28
N ILE A 196 -10.26 -30.58 17.97
CA ILE A 196 -10.80 -31.75 17.26
C ILE A 196 -10.12 -33.02 17.76
N LEU A 197 -8.79 -33.02 17.90
CA LEU A 197 -8.04 -34.17 18.40
C LEU A 197 -8.49 -34.56 19.82
N ALA A 198 -8.60 -33.59 20.74
CA ALA A 198 -9.07 -33.86 22.10
C ALA A 198 -10.49 -34.46 22.12
N SER A 199 -11.36 -34.03 21.22
CA SER A 199 -12.71 -34.59 21.08
C SER A 199 -12.69 -36.04 20.58
N ILE A 200 -11.86 -36.35 19.58
CA ILE A 200 -11.66 -37.72 19.08
C ILE A 200 -11.06 -38.60 20.19
N MET A 201 -10.16 -38.07 21.01
CA MET A 201 -9.49 -38.83 22.07
C MET A 201 -10.36 -39.06 23.32
N ASP A 202 -11.54 -38.45 23.39
CA ASP A 202 -12.51 -38.67 24.46
C ASP A 202 -13.44 -39.84 24.11
N LEU A 203 -13.27 -40.97 24.81
CA LEU A 203 -14.08 -42.18 24.63
C LEU A 203 -15.59 -41.97 24.83
N SER A 204 -16.01 -40.94 25.56
CA SER A 204 -17.43 -40.63 25.69
C SER A 204 -18.07 -40.18 24.38
N ASN A 205 -17.25 -39.80 23.39
CA ASN A 205 -17.67 -39.45 22.04
C ASN A 205 -17.65 -40.65 21.06
N TRP A 206 -17.42 -41.87 21.52
CA TRP A 206 -17.39 -43.07 20.68
C TRP A 206 -18.61 -43.97 20.89
N GLU A 207 -19.01 -44.64 19.81
CA GLU A 207 -20.03 -45.69 19.79
C GLU A 207 -19.40 -47.03 19.40
N PHE A 208 -19.95 -48.11 19.97
CA PHE A 208 -19.43 -49.47 19.88
C PHE A 208 -20.55 -50.44 19.54
N ASP A 209 -20.29 -51.42 18.67
CA ASP A 209 -21.21 -52.50 18.35
C ASP A 209 -20.40 -53.73 17.93
N ASN A 210 -20.75 -54.90 18.48
CA ASN A 210 -20.01 -56.13 18.18
C ASN A 210 -20.52 -56.85 16.93
N ASP A 211 -21.78 -56.64 16.56
CA ASP A 211 -22.42 -57.42 15.50
C ASP A 211 -22.69 -56.58 14.24
N VAL A 212 -22.80 -55.26 14.40
CA VAL A 212 -23.22 -54.35 13.33
C VAL A 212 -22.09 -53.37 12.96
N PRO A 213 -21.60 -53.40 11.72
CA PRO A 213 -20.62 -52.43 11.26
C PRO A 213 -21.23 -51.03 11.12
N PHE A 214 -20.51 -50.02 11.60
CA PHE A 214 -20.86 -48.61 11.39
C PHE A 214 -20.60 -48.16 9.94
N PRO A 215 -21.51 -47.46 9.26
CA PRO A 215 -21.21 -46.95 7.93
C PRO A 215 -20.06 -45.93 7.97
N VAL A 216 -19.33 -45.80 6.86
CA VAL A 216 -18.38 -44.69 6.64
C VAL A 216 -19.13 -43.38 6.90
N SER A 217 -18.55 -42.52 7.74
CA SER A 217 -19.17 -41.24 8.06
C SER A 217 -19.22 -40.35 6.82
N SER A 218 -20.31 -39.62 6.66
CA SER A 218 -20.41 -38.54 5.66
C SER A 218 -20.06 -37.18 6.26
N ALA A 219 -19.59 -37.14 7.51
CA ALA A 219 -19.30 -35.91 8.22
C ALA A 219 -17.95 -35.33 7.78
N THR A 220 -17.90 -34.01 7.64
CA THR A 220 -16.69 -33.27 7.30
C THR A 220 -16.12 -32.61 8.55
N PHE A 221 -14.82 -32.76 8.77
CA PHE A 221 -14.11 -32.00 9.80
C PHE A 221 -13.71 -30.64 9.22
N ASN A 222 -14.03 -29.57 9.93
CA ASN A 222 -13.64 -28.21 9.60
C ASN A 222 -12.50 -27.79 10.53
N VAL A 223 -11.27 -28.14 10.15
CA VAL A 223 -10.08 -27.75 10.91
C VAL A 223 -9.78 -26.29 10.63
N THR A 224 -9.89 -25.43 11.64
CA THR A 224 -9.47 -24.03 11.53
C THR A 224 -7.98 -23.94 11.77
N VAL A 225 -7.23 -23.51 10.75
CA VAL A 225 -5.83 -23.15 10.92
C VAL A 225 -5.77 -21.79 11.63
N PRO A 226 -5.12 -21.67 12.80
CA PRO A 226 -4.99 -20.40 13.48
C PRO A 226 -4.18 -19.44 12.60
N CYS A 227 -4.72 -18.26 12.37
CA CYS A 227 -4.07 -17.25 11.54
C CYS A 227 -2.89 -16.61 12.30
N THR A 228 -1.77 -16.43 11.61
CA THR A 228 -0.60 -15.70 12.13
C THR A 228 -0.80 -14.21 11.87
N GLU A 229 -1.07 -13.45 12.93
CA GLU A 229 -1.33 -12.02 12.86
C GLU A 229 -0.09 -11.22 12.41
N PRO A 230 -0.24 -10.13 11.65
CA PRO A 230 0.88 -9.30 11.20
C PRO A 230 1.63 -8.65 12.36
N ASP A 231 2.92 -8.40 12.18
CA ASP A 231 3.70 -7.60 13.12
C ASP A 231 3.13 -6.18 13.24
N ILE A 232 3.33 -5.55 14.40
CA ILE A 232 3.18 -4.10 14.52
C ILE A 232 4.35 -3.46 13.76
N PRO A 233 4.13 -2.79 12.61
CA PRO A 233 5.23 -2.37 11.77
C PRO A 233 6.01 -1.21 12.41
N THR A 234 7.31 -1.13 12.15
CA THR A 234 8.07 0.09 12.44
C THR A 234 8.22 0.93 11.18
N ILE A 235 7.93 2.23 11.31
CA ILE A 235 7.82 3.17 10.19
C ILE A 235 8.92 4.21 10.26
N SER A 236 9.64 4.39 9.16
CA SER A 236 10.55 5.51 8.95
C SER A 236 10.15 6.27 7.69
N TYR A 237 10.67 7.49 7.50
CA TYR A 237 10.37 8.28 6.32
C TYR A 237 11.59 9.02 5.78
N ALA A 238 11.54 9.34 4.50
CA ALA A 238 12.53 10.18 3.82
C ALA A 238 11.84 11.09 2.78
N PRO A 239 12.43 12.25 2.46
CA PRO A 239 13.63 12.85 3.09
C PRO A 239 13.34 13.37 4.52
N GLY A 240 14.40 13.71 5.28
CA GLY A 240 14.27 14.19 6.66
C GLY A 240 13.62 15.57 6.80
N THR A 241 13.74 16.41 5.78
CA THR A 241 13.05 17.71 5.67
C THR A 241 12.06 17.66 4.52
N ILE A 242 10.80 17.97 4.79
CA ILE A 242 9.71 17.95 3.80
C ILE A 242 9.02 19.30 3.86
N CYS A 243 8.94 19.97 2.73
CA CYS A 243 8.27 21.27 2.63
C CYS A 243 6.76 21.10 2.51
N ASP A 244 5.98 22.09 2.94
CA ASP A 244 4.53 22.08 2.78
C ASP A 244 4.13 21.77 1.33
N GLY A 245 3.24 20.78 1.17
CA GLY A 245 2.77 20.30 -0.15
C GLY A 245 3.63 19.22 -0.81
N ASN A 246 4.84 18.94 -0.32
CA ASN A 246 5.70 17.88 -0.86
C ASN A 246 5.37 16.52 -0.25
N SER A 247 5.75 15.45 -0.97
CA SER A 247 5.55 14.08 -0.54
C SER A 247 6.74 13.51 0.25
N ALA A 248 6.45 12.51 1.07
CA ALA A 248 7.38 11.64 1.78
C ALA A 248 7.29 10.21 1.23
N LEU A 249 8.39 9.47 1.26
CA LEU A 249 8.38 8.02 1.17
C LEU A 249 8.35 7.44 2.58
N LEU A 250 7.30 6.70 2.93
CA LEU A 250 7.27 5.87 4.14
C LEU A 250 7.94 4.53 3.83
N ASN A 251 8.86 4.11 4.69
CA ASN A 251 9.43 2.76 4.69
C ASN A 251 8.83 1.98 5.87
N ILE A 252 8.32 0.79 5.56
CA ILE A 252 7.60 -0.10 6.45
C ILE A 252 8.48 -1.32 6.68
N SER A 253 8.65 -1.70 7.95
CA SER A 253 9.35 -2.94 8.34
C SER A 253 8.51 -3.72 9.34
N GLY A 254 8.62 -5.05 9.27
CA GLY A 254 7.73 -6.01 9.93
C GLY A 254 7.18 -6.99 8.90
N ASP A 255 6.74 -8.16 9.37
CA ASP A 255 6.17 -9.19 8.50
C ASP A 255 4.64 -9.07 8.45
N LEU A 256 4.08 -9.22 7.24
CA LEU A 256 2.62 -9.29 7.06
C LEU A 256 2.05 -10.59 7.63
N ASN A 257 2.88 -11.62 7.81
CA ASN A 257 2.44 -12.97 8.16
C ASN A 257 1.29 -13.40 7.23
N ASP A 258 0.13 -13.74 7.77
CA ASP A 258 -1.03 -14.16 6.96
C ASP A 258 -1.92 -12.99 6.51
N ALA A 259 -1.57 -11.74 6.86
CA ALA A 259 -2.17 -10.56 6.23
C ALA A 259 -1.65 -10.40 4.80
N THR A 260 -2.39 -9.69 3.94
CA THR A 260 -2.03 -9.60 2.52
C THR A 260 -1.50 -8.23 2.12
N THR A 261 -1.81 -7.17 2.88
CA THR A 261 -1.53 -5.80 2.46
C THR A 261 -1.30 -4.88 3.67
N TRP A 262 -0.35 -3.94 3.56
CA TRP A 262 -0.23 -2.81 4.48
C TRP A 262 -1.24 -1.72 4.14
N TYR A 263 -1.99 -1.27 5.12
CA TYR A 263 -2.91 -0.15 5.01
C TYR A 263 -2.36 1.06 5.77
N VAL A 264 -2.42 2.24 5.14
CA VAL A 264 -1.95 3.50 5.72
C VAL A 264 -3.11 4.44 5.95
N TYR A 265 -3.24 4.91 7.18
CA TYR A 265 -4.33 5.78 7.64
C TYR A 265 -3.81 7.09 8.21
N THR A 266 -4.70 8.07 8.30
CA THR A 266 -4.53 9.31 9.09
C THR A 266 -5.64 9.47 10.11
N GLY A 267 -5.42 10.38 11.07
CA GLY A 267 -6.33 10.64 12.20
C GLY A 267 -6.20 9.61 13.31
N SER A 268 -6.43 8.33 13.00
CA SER A 268 -6.30 7.21 13.92
C SER A 268 -5.93 5.91 13.19
N CYS A 269 -5.52 4.89 13.94
CA CYS A 269 -5.40 3.53 13.42
C CYS A 269 -6.78 3.04 12.90
N GLY A 270 -6.87 2.65 11.63
CA GLY A 270 -8.14 2.33 10.96
C GLY A 270 -9.03 3.55 10.67
N GLY A 271 -8.48 4.77 10.67
CA GLY A 271 -9.18 6.01 10.38
C GLY A 271 -9.35 6.27 8.88
N THR A 272 -8.99 7.47 8.43
CA THR A 272 -9.11 7.84 7.01
C THR A 272 -8.02 7.14 6.19
N LEU A 273 -8.42 6.32 5.22
CA LEU A 273 -7.49 5.61 4.34
C LEU A 273 -6.74 6.59 3.43
N VAL A 274 -5.41 6.52 3.45
CA VAL A 274 -4.51 7.26 2.55
C VAL A 274 -4.12 6.41 1.36
N GLY A 275 -3.81 5.13 1.59
CA GLY A 275 -3.38 4.20 0.56
C GLY A 275 -3.01 2.84 1.12
N THR A 276 -2.63 1.94 0.21
CA THR A 276 -2.25 0.56 0.53
C THR A 276 -1.01 0.14 -0.27
N THR A 277 -0.26 -0.85 0.24
CA THR A 277 0.90 -1.42 -0.46
C THR A 277 1.13 -2.87 -0.01
N THR A 278 1.53 -3.74 -0.93
CA THR A 278 2.03 -5.09 -0.60
C THR A 278 3.56 -5.11 -0.42
N GLY A 279 4.23 -4.01 -0.80
CA GLY A 279 5.67 -3.82 -0.61
C GLY A 279 6.01 -3.19 0.73
N SER A 280 7.29 -2.87 0.91
CA SER A 280 7.83 -2.25 2.13
C SER A 280 7.84 -0.72 2.10
N SER A 281 7.15 -0.08 1.16
CA SER A 281 7.08 1.39 1.10
C SER A 281 5.85 1.93 0.38
N ILE A 282 5.51 3.20 0.66
CA ILE A 282 4.44 3.96 0.02
C ILE A 282 4.72 5.46 0.08
N ILE A 283 4.30 6.21 -0.95
CA ILE A 283 4.41 7.67 -1.00
C ILE A 283 3.17 8.30 -0.38
N VAL A 284 3.37 9.30 0.49
CA VAL A 284 2.30 10.06 1.15
C VAL A 284 2.58 11.55 1.07
N THR A 285 1.54 12.39 1.13
CA THR A 285 1.69 13.86 1.21
C THR A 285 1.09 14.33 2.54
N PRO A 286 1.92 14.84 3.49
CA PRO A 286 1.43 15.34 4.77
C PRO A 286 0.44 16.49 4.58
N THR A 287 -0.79 16.30 5.07
CA THR A 287 -1.85 17.29 5.03
C THR A 287 -2.78 17.15 6.24
N PRO A 288 -3.24 18.25 6.86
CA PRO A 288 -2.79 19.64 6.67
C PRO A 288 -1.44 19.94 7.38
N PRO A 289 -0.73 21.04 7.01
CA PRO A 289 0.42 21.55 7.77
C PRO A 289 0.04 21.92 9.22
N PRO A 290 0.99 21.92 10.19
CA PRO A 290 2.43 21.70 10.02
C PRO A 290 2.87 20.25 10.21
N SER A 291 1.96 19.31 10.46
CA SER A 291 2.33 17.91 10.68
C SER A 291 1.16 16.97 10.44
N THR A 292 1.47 15.74 10.00
CA THR A 292 0.51 14.66 9.82
C THR A 292 1.05 13.38 10.44
N THR A 293 0.23 12.71 11.24
CA THR A 293 0.55 11.38 11.78
C THR A 293 -0.07 10.31 10.90
N TYR A 294 0.76 9.38 10.43
CA TYR A 294 0.37 8.19 9.68
C TYR A 294 0.35 6.98 10.60
N TYR A 295 -0.67 6.13 10.42
CA TYR A 295 -0.84 4.87 11.13
C TYR A 295 -0.84 3.74 10.11
N VAL A 296 -0.02 2.72 10.33
CA VAL A 296 0.18 1.61 9.39
C VAL A 296 -0.05 0.28 10.09
N ARG A 297 -0.85 -0.61 9.50
CA ARG A 297 -1.03 -2.00 9.96
C ARG A 297 -1.27 -2.94 8.79
N GLY A 298 -1.01 -4.24 9.00
CA GLY A 298 -1.37 -5.29 8.04
C GLY A 298 -2.85 -5.60 8.12
N GLU A 299 -3.51 -5.79 6.98
CA GLU A 299 -4.88 -6.30 6.88
C GLU A 299 -5.03 -7.27 5.70
N GLY A 300 -6.19 -7.94 5.65
CA GLY A 300 -6.53 -8.92 4.63
C GLY A 300 -6.12 -10.35 5.01
N GLY A 301 -6.33 -11.29 4.09
CA GLY A 301 -6.08 -12.72 4.36
C GLY A 301 -7.04 -13.28 5.41
N CYS A 302 -6.55 -14.17 6.26
CA CYS A 302 -7.28 -14.63 7.45
C CYS A 302 -7.06 -13.75 8.68
N ALA A 303 -6.11 -12.80 8.60
CA ALA A 303 -5.62 -12.06 9.74
C ALA A 303 -6.64 -11.03 10.21
N THR A 304 -6.69 -10.82 11.53
CA THR A 304 -7.50 -9.75 12.11
C THR A 304 -6.71 -8.45 12.12
N ALA A 305 -7.39 -7.31 11.97
CA ALA A 305 -6.70 -6.03 11.90
C ALA A 305 -6.03 -5.71 13.26
N GLY A 306 -4.71 -5.80 13.31
CA GLY A 306 -3.90 -5.56 14.51
C GLY A 306 -3.71 -4.09 14.88
N SER A 307 -2.78 -3.86 15.82
CA SER A 307 -2.35 -2.52 16.22
C SER A 307 -1.50 -1.86 15.14
N CYS A 308 -1.59 -0.53 15.03
CA CYS A 308 -0.77 0.20 14.07
C CYS A 308 0.60 0.57 14.63
N GLY A 309 1.62 0.48 13.79
CA GLY A 309 2.79 1.34 13.88
C GLY A 309 2.43 2.75 13.47
N SER A 310 3.13 3.76 13.97
CA SER A 310 2.85 5.15 13.59
C SER A 310 4.12 5.98 13.44
N VAL A 311 4.00 7.03 12.62
CA VAL A 311 5.03 8.05 12.47
C VAL A 311 4.39 9.40 12.25
N THR A 312 4.94 10.43 12.89
CA THR A 312 4.53 11.83 12.67
C THR A 312 5.53 12.51 11.77
N ILE A 313 5.07 12.97 10.62
CA ILE A 313 5.85 13.78 9.70
C ILE A 313 5.52 15.25 9.98
N THR A 314 6.54 16.04 10.30
CA THR A 314 6.43 17.50 10.42
C THR A 314 6.93 18.13 9.13
N THR A 315 6.16 19.04 8.56
CA THR A 315 6.53 19.80 7.37
C THR A 315 7.11 21.16 7.73
N THR A 316 7.96 21.67 6.85
CA THR A 316 8.53 23.02 6.93
C THR A 316 7.76 23.94 5.98
N PRO A 317 7.24 25.09 6.44
CA PRO A 317 6.61 26.06 5.56
C PRO A 317 7.53 26.47 4.42
N ARG A 318 6.95 26.67 3.22
CA ARG A 318 7.67 27.32 2.12
C ARG A 318 8.06 28.75 2.53
N GLU A 319 9.21 29.19 2.05
CA GLU A 319 9.69 30.55 2.27
C GLU A 319 8.70 31.56 1.67
N ASP A 320 8.44 32.63 2.40
CA ASP A 320 7.61 33.72 1.91
C ASP A 320 8.42 34.52 0.88
N ALA A 321 8.03 34.47 -0.40
CA ALA A 321 8.67 35.21 -1.48
C ALA A 321 7.97 36.55 -1.78
N SER A 322 7.12 37.05 -0.89
CA SER A 322 6.33 38.26 -1.12
C SER A 322 7.21 39.47 -1.46
N PHE A 323 6.90 40.11 -2.60
CA PHE A 323 7.50 41.36 -3.04
C PHE A 323 6.48 42.20 -3.82
N SER A 324 6.74 43.50 -3.99
CA SER A 324 5.91 44.38 -4.83
C SER A 324 6.71 45.51 -5.44
N TYR A 325 6.24 46.02 -6.58
CA TYR A 325 6.67 47.31 -7.13
C TYR A 325 5.69 48.40 -6.70
N SER A 326 6.12 49.67 -6.72
CA SER A 326 5.30 50.81 -6.29
C SER A 326 4.11 51.09 -7.23
N ALA A 327 4.21 50.68 -8.50
CA ALA A 327 3.15 50.73 -9.49
C ALA A 327 3.16 49.48 -10.39
N THR A 328 2.04 49.25 -11.08
CA THR A 328 1.85 48.15 -12.03
C THR A 328 2.18 48.53 -13.47
N ALA A 329 2.41 49.82 -13.75
CA ALA A 329 2.78 50.31 -15.07
C ALA A 329 3.72 51.53 -14.99
N TYR A 330 4.64 51.63 -15.93
CA TYR A 330 5.64 52.69 -16.05
C TYR A 330 5.76 53.14 -17.51
N CYS A 331 6.10 54.39 -17.75
CA CYS A 331 6.45 54.87 -19.09
C CYS A 331 7.92 54.58 -19.37
N ALA A 332 8.30 54.44 -20.64
CA ALA A 332 9.67 54.12 -21.03
C ALA A 332 10.70 55.21 -20.63
N ASP A 333 10.25 56.39 -20.21
CA ASP A 333 11.06 57.51 -19.69
C ASP A 333 10.92 57.73 -18.18
N SER A 334 10.17 56.86 -17.49
CA SER A 334 10.04 56.93 -16.03
C SER A 334 11.38 56.67 -15.34
N SER A 335 11.49 57.02 -14.05
CA SER A 335 12.61 56.55 -13.24
C SER A 335 12.54 55.04 -13.04
N ASP A 336 13.69 54.37 -13.10
CA ASP A 336 13.83 52.93 -12.87
C ASP A 336 13.26 52.48 -11.51
N PRO A 337 12.21 51.63 -11.50
CA PRO A 337 11.62 51.15 -10.25
C PRO A 337 12.45 50.00 -9.66
N THR A 338 12.55 49.97 -8.33
CA THR A 338 13.12 48.86 -7.55
C THR A 338 12.02 48.26 -6.67
N PRO A 339 11.88 46.93 -6.59
CA PRO A 339 10.83 46.29 -5.79
C PRO A 339 11.14 46.37 -4.30
N THR A 340 10.09 46.31 -3.48
CA THR A 340 10.17 46.08 -2.03
C THR A 340 9.88 44.61 -1.76
N ILE A 341 10.85 43.89 -1.17
CA ILE A 341 10.68 42.52 -0.69
C ILE A 341 10.16 42.58 0.75
N THR A 342 9.00 41.98 1.00
CA THR A 342 8.40 41.88 2.35
C THR A 342 8.59 40.50 2.98
N GLY A 343 8.89 39.48 2.15
CA GLY A 343 9.25 38.14 2.57
C GLY A 343 10.75 37.95 2.80
N VAL A 344 11.25 36.75 2.52
CA VAL A 344 12.66 36.36 2.66
C VAL A 344 13.50 37.04 1.57
N SER A 345 14.53 37.78 1.99
CA SER A 345 15.50 38.41 1.10
C SER A 345 16.57 37.44 0.59
N GLY A 346 17.28 37.80 -0.48
CA GLY A 346 18.41 37.02 -1.03
C GLY A 346 18.05 36.02 -2.12
N GLY A 347 16.79 36.04 -2.59
CA GLY A 347 16.33 35.37 -3.80
C GLY A 347 16.81 36.01 -5.11
N THR A 348 16.31 35.49 -6.23
CA THR A 348 16.63 35.94 -7.59
C THR A 348 15.37 36.38 -8.32
N PHE A 349 15.48 37.48 -9.08
CA PHE A 349 14.43 37.98 -9.96
C PHE A 349 14.62 37.50 -11.40
N THR A 350 13.51 37.14 -12.06
CA THR A 350 13.47 36.76 -13.47
C THR A 350 12.26 37.37 -14.17
N SER A 351 12.30 37.47 -15.50
CA SER A 351 11.20 37.95 -16.34
C SER A 351 11.30 37.33 -17.73
N SER A 352 10.23 37.45 -18.53
CA SER A 352 10.31 37.23 -19.97
C SER A 352 11.27 38.22 -20.64
N GLY A 353 11.83 37.81 -21.79
CA GLY A 353 12.75 38.65 -22.56
C GLY A 353 12.10 39.94 -23.04
N GLY A 354 12.90 41.01 -23.12
CA GLY A 354 12.44 42.37 -23.46
C GLY A 354 12.41 43.32 -22.26
N LEU A 355 12.31 42.81 -21.03
CA LEU A 355 12.48 43.61 -19.81
C LEU A 355 13.96 43.62 -19.40
N SER A 356 14.55 44.80 -19.28
CA SER A 356 15.88 44.97 -18.70
C SER A 356 15.78 44.93 -17.18
N LEU A 357 16.04 43.76 -16.58
CA LEU A 357 15.85 43.48 -15.16
C LEU A 357 17.18 43.05 -14.51
N ASN A 358 17.54 43.68 -13.40
CA ASN A 358 18.64 43.22 -12.57
C ASN A 358 18.20 42.01 -11.74
N ALA A 359 18.77 40.84 -11.99
CA ALA A 359 18.37 39.59 -11.34
C ALA A 359 18.61 39.55 -9.82
N THR A 360 19.50 40.39 -9.27
CA THR A 360 19.82 40.42 -7.83
C THR A 360 19.00 41.46 -7.08
N THR A 361 18.85 42.66 -7.64
CA THR A 361 18.14 43.76 -6.96
C THR A 361 16.67 43.86 -7.35
N GLY A 362 16.29 43.25 -8.47
CA GLY A 362 14.96 43.40 -9.06
C GLY A 362 14.74 44.77 -9.72
N SER A 363 15.75 45.64 -9.79
CA SER A 363 15.60 46.94 -10.46
C SER A 363 15.32 46.76 -11.94
N ILE A 364 14.33 47.49 -12.46
CA ILE A 364 13.97 47.51 -13.88
C ILE A 364 14.54 48.78 -14.51
N ASP A 365 15.32 48.63 -15.58
CA ASP A 365 15.68 49.77 -16.44
C ASP A 365 14.56 49.94 -17.49
N VAL A 366 13.69 50.91 -17.26
CA VAL A 366 12.49 51.10 -18.09
C VAL A 366 12.85 51.64 -19.49
N SER A 367 13.97 52.36 -19.58
CA SER A 367 14.46 52.97 -20.82
C SER A 367 15.13 51.97 -21.75
N ALA A 368 15.76 50.94 -21.19
CA ALA A 368 16.36 49.83 -21.93
C ALA A 368 15.36 48.69 -22.20
N SER A 369 14.13 48.78 -21.68
CA SER A 369 13.10 47.76 -21.84
C SER A 369 12.24 48.02 -23.08
N THR A 370 11.83 46.94 -23.76
CA THR A 370 10.82 47.06 -24.81
C THR A 370 9.45 47.34 -24.19
N PRO A 371 8.62 48.25 -24.73
CA PRO A 371 7.26 48.41 -24.27
C PRO A 371 6.44 47.12 -24.39
N GLY A 372 5.71 46.76 -23.34
CA GLY A 372 4.98 45.49 -23.22
C GLY A 372 4.60 45.16 -21.78
N ALA A 373 3.83 44.09 -21.60
CA ALA A 373 3.48 43.56 -20.28
C ALA A 373 4.41 42.39 -19.91
N TYR A 374 4.89 42.40 -18.67
CA TYR A 374 5.86 41.46 -18.14
C TYR A 374 5.37 40.86 -16.82
N THR A 375 5.77 39.61 -16.58
CA THR A 375 5.61 38.95 -15.29
C THR A 375 6.98 38.80 -14.67
N VAL A 376 7.25 39.57 -13.62
CA VAL A 376 8.45 39.43 -12.82
C VAL A 376 8.21 38.33 -11.79
N THR A 377 9.13 37.37 -11.72
CA THR A 377 9.10 36.30 -10.71
C THR A 377 10.26 36.50 -9.74
N TYR A 378 9.97 36.46 -8.44
CA TYR A 378 10.98 36.41 -7.39
C TYR A 378 11.01 35.01 -6.77
N SER A 379 12.18 34.38 -6.73
CA SER A 379 12.36 33.05 -6.16
C SER A 379 13.41 33.07 -5.07
N THR A 380 13.08 32.55 -3.88
CA THR A 380 14.03 32.37 -2.79
C THR A 380 14.88 31.11 -3.03
N SER A 381 15.98 30.95 -2.30
CA SER A 381 16.97 29.88 -2.53
C SER A 381 17.14 28.90 -1.36
N GLY A 382 16.27 28.98 -0.34
CA GLY A 382 16.30 28.05 0.78
C GLY A 382 15.84 26.64 0.42
N LEU A 383 15.93 25.73 1.39
CA LEU A 383 15.55 24.33 1.24
C LEU A 383 14.06 24.15 0.87
N CYS A 384 13.23 25.02 1.42
CA CYS A 384 11.80 25.11 1.10
C CYS A 384 11.57 26.41 0.35
N ASP A 385 12.10 26.48 -0.87
CA ASP A 385 12.00 27.65 -1.73
C ASP A 385 10.55 28.17 -1.83
N GLY A 386 10.44 29.46 -2.10
CA GLY A 386 9.20 30.15 -2.39
C GLY A 386 9.33 30.90 -3.70
N SER A 387 8.22 31.11 -4.37
CA SER A 387 8.17 32.00 -5.52
C SER A 387 6.90 32.83 -5.51
N GLU A 388 7.01 34.11 -5.84
CA GLU A 388 5.89 35.02 -6.02
C GLU A 388 6.02 35.73 -7.37
N THR A 389 4.93 36.27 -7.90
CA THR A 389 4.95 37.00 -9.17
C THR A 389 4.30 38.37 -9.07
N ALA A 390 4.82 39.34 -9.84
CA ALA A 390 4.24 40.66 -10.00
C ALA A 390 4.14 41.02 -11.48
N SER A 391 3.00 41.54 -11.91
CA SER A 391 2.82 42.06 -13.26
C SER A 391 3.31 43.50 -13.36
N VAL A 392 4.11 43.80 -14.37
CA VAL A 392 4.64 45.14 -14.67
C VAL A 392 4.45 45.43 -16.16
N THR A 393 3.89 46.59 -16.50
CA THR A 393 3.73 47.04 -17.88
C THR A 393 4.65 48.22 -18.18
N ILE A 394 5.42 48.14 -19.27
CA ILE A 394 6.18 49.27 -19.82
C ILE A 394 5.38 49.85 -20.98
N ASN A 395 4.94 51.10 -20.84
CA ASN A 395 4.13 51.80 -21.82
C ASN A 395 5.02 52.55 -22.83
N THR A 396 4.61 52.51 -24.09
CA THR A 396 5.22 53.34 -25.14
C THR A 396 4.96 54.82 -24.85
N LEU A 397 5.96 55.65 -25.11
CA LEU A 397 5.73 57.09 -25.25
C LEU A 397 4.86 57.38 -26.48
N PRO A 398 4.05 58.45 -26.48
CA PRO A 398 3.39 58.89 -27.69
C PRO A 398 4.43 59.31 -28.76
N THR A 399 4.20 58.91 -30.00
CA THR A 399 4.97 59.42 -31.15
C THR A 399 4.37 60.75 -31.58
N VAL A 400 5.11 61.83 -31.39
CA VAL A 400 4.71 63.19 -31.79
C VAL A 400 5.70 63.77 -32.78
N THR A 401 5.20 64.53 -33.73
CA THR A 401 5.96 65.43 -34.59
C THR A 401 5.26 66.77 -34.61
N PHE A 402 6.01 67.84 -34.84
CA PHE A 402 5.45 69.18 -34.96
C PHE A 402 6.25 69.95 -36.00
N THR A 403 5.57 70.79 -36.76
CA THR A 403 6.17 71.73 -37.71
C THR A 403 5.54 73.08 -37.44
N ALA A 404 6.37 74.06 -37.11
CA ALA A 404 5.94 75.43 -36.92
C ALA A 404 5.46 76.03 -38.26
N PRO A 405 4.54 77.01 -38.23
CA PRO A 405 4.16 77.75 -39.42
C PRO A 405 5.33 78.60 -39.94
N GLU A 406 5.20 79.13 -41.16
CA GLU A 406 6.20 80.03 -41.74
C GLU A 406 6.39 81.29 -40.90
N ASP A 407 7.58 81.89 -41.03
CA ASP A 407 7.96 83.12 -40.34
C ASP A 407 6.98 84.27 -40.62
N LEU A 408 6.80 85.14 -39.61
CA LEU A 408 5.79 86.20 -39.64
C LEU A 408 6.42 87.57 -39.39
N CYS A 409 5.85 88.62 -39.96
CA CYS A 409 6.19 89.98 -39.56
C CYS A 409 5.51 90.31 -38.22
N LEU A 410 6.12 91.21 -37.44
CA LEU A 410 5.59 91.68 -36.15
C LEU A 410 4.14 92.23 -36.25
N ASP A 411 3.73 92.73 -37.42
CA ASP A 411 2.41 93.29 -37.70
C ASP A 411 1.46 92.35 -38.44
N ALA A 412 1.80 91.06 -38.60
CA ALA A 412 0.95 90.07 -39.27
C ALA A 412 -0.41 89.85 -38.57
N GLY A 413 -0.57 90.33 -37.33
CA GLY A 413 -1.74 90.12 -36.50
C GLY A 413 -1.80 88.71 -35.90
N ILE A 414 -2.81 88.46 -35.07
CA ILE A 414 -3.01 87.15 -34.44
C ILE A 414 -3.35 86.12 -35.53
N GLN A 415 -2.50 85.11 -35.68
CA GLN A 415 -2.76 83.96 -36.53
C GLN A 415 -3.57 82.94 -35.72
N ALA A 416 -4.77 82.59 -36.18
CA ALA A 416 -5.65 81.62 -35.55
C ALA A 416 -5.68 80.30 -36.33
N ASP A 417 -6.22 79.25 -35.70
CA ASP A 417 -6.38 77.91 -36.28
C ASP A 417 -5.06 77.29 -36.78
N LEU A 418 -3.93 77.69 -36.18
CA LEU A 418 -2.62 77.11 -36.45
C LEU A 418 -2.53 75.70 -35.84
N GLY A 419 -1.84 74.80 -36.52
CA GLY A 419 -1.63 73.42 -36.07
C GLY A 419 -0.25 72.92 -36.45
N GLY A 420 -0.13 71.62 -36.74
CA GLY A 420 1.13 71.01 -37.19
C GLY A 420 1.61 69.87 -36.29
N GLY A 421 1.02 69.72 -35.10
CA GLY A 421 1.24 68.57 -34.22
C GLY A 421 0.61 67.31 -34.79
N THR A 422 1.33 66.18 -34.78
CA THR A 422 0.77 64.87 -35.10
C THR A 422 0.27 64.13 -33.87
N ALA A 423 -0.75 63.29 -34.06
CA ALA A 423 -1.63 62.71 -33.04
C ALA A 423 -2.42 63.78 -32.25
N THR A 424 -3.74 63.84 -32.47
CA THR A 424 -4.64 64.84 -31.86
C THR A 424 -4.74 64.67 -30.34
N GLY A 425 -4.89 65.78 -29.62
CA GLY A 425 -5.11 65.83 -28.18
C GLY A 425 -3.96 66.47 -27.38
N GLY A 426 -2.94 67.01 -28.04
CA GLY A 426 -1.81 67.67 -27.38
C GLY A 426 -2.05 69.15 -27.13
N VAL A 427 -1.12 69.76 -26.39
CA VAL A 427 -1.18 71.16 -25.97
C VAL A 427 0.01 71.90 -26.58
N TYR A 428 -0.25 73.04 -27.20
CA TYR A 428 0.78 73.95 -27.70
C TYR A 428 1.18 74.95 -26.62
N SER A 429 2.47 75.28 -26.55
CA SER A 429 3.02 76.23 -25.59
C SER A 429 4.21 76.97 -26.18
N GLY A 430 4.48 78.19 -25.68
CA GLY A 430 5.53 79.06 -26.18
C GLY A 430 5.19 80.54 -25.97
N THR A 431 6.13 81.43 -26.26
CA THR A 431 5.89 82.88 -26.28
C THR A 431 4.94 83.24 -27.42
N GLY A 432 3.97 84.13 -27.16
CA GLY A 432 2.95 84.51 -28.16
C GLY A 432 1.91 83.42 -28.47
N ILE A 433 1.98 82.24 -27.85
CA ILE A 433 1.05 81.12 -28.07
C ILE A 433 -0.14 81.22 -27.13
N THR A 434 -1.36 81.08 -27.67
CA THR A 434 -2.57 80.77 -26.91
C THR A 434 -3.20 79.50 -27.48
N ASP A 435 -3.09 78.40 -26.73
CA ASP A 435 -3.76 77.13 -27.03
C ASP A 435 -5.26 77.26 -26.79
N ASP A 436 -6.08 76.73 -27.70
CA ASP A 436 -7.54 76.83 -27.62
C ASP A 436 -8.18 75.66 -26.84
N GLY A 437 -7.38 74.72 -26.36
CA GLY A 437 -7.79 73.56 -25.58
C GLY A 437 -8.55 72.50 -26.38
N ASN A 438 -8.65 72.62 -27.71
CA ASN A 438 -9.34 71.63 -28.54
C ASN A 438 -8.46 70.42 -28.92
N GLY A 439 -7.17 70.48 -28.60
CA GLY A 439 -6.20 69.42 -28.84
C GLY A 439 -5.71 69.31 -30.28
N MET A 440 -6.03 70.28 -31.14
CA MET A 440 -5.68 70.30 -32.55
C MET A 440 -5.01 71.61 -32.95
N THR A 441 -5.52 72.74 -32.48
CA THR A 441 -5.10 74.07 -32.93
C THR A 441 -4.68 75.01 -31.80
N TYR A 442 -3.99 76.08 -32.18
CA TYR A 442 -3.60 77.18 -31.31
C TYR A 442 -3.64 78.50 -32.09
N SER A 443 -3.42 79.61 -31.39
CA SER A 443 -3.19 80.92 -31.99
C SER A 443 -1.81 81.46 -31.62
N PHE A 444 -1.20 82.19 -32.54
CA PHE A 444 0.09 82.86 -32.35
C PHE A 444 -0.06 84.36 -32.58
N ASP A 445 0.37 85.16 -31.61
CA ASP A 445 0.44 86.62 -31.69
C ASP A 445 1.91 87.05 -31.83
N PRO A 446 2.36 87.41 -33.06
CA PRO A 446 3.72 87.88 -33.30
C PRO A 446 4.06 89.13 -32.49
N ALA A 447 3.09 90.03 -32.24
CA ALA A 447 3.32 91.24 -31.47
C ALA A 447 3.52 90.93 -29.98
N ALA A 448 2.84 89.91 -29.46
CA ALA A 448 3.05 89.42 -28.09
C ALA A 448 4.36 88.65 -27.93
N ALA A 449 4.79 87.91 -28.97
CA ALA A 449 6.09 87.22 -28.98
C ALA A 449 7.26 88.22 -29.10
N GLY A 450 7.12 89.24 -29.94
CA GLY A 450 8.16 90.23 -30.26
C GLY A 450 9.12 89.76 -31.37
N VAL A 451 9.96 90.65 -31.89
CA VAL A 451 10.94 90.30 -32.94
C VAL A 451 11.98 89.30 -32.42
N GLY A 452 12.25 88.26 -33.19
CA GLY A 452 13.23 87.21 -32.86
C GLY A 452 12.70 85.80 -33.16
N ILE A 453 13.52 84.80 -32.84
CA ILE A 453 13.18 83.38 -32.97
C ILE A 453 12.46 82.92 -31.69
N HIS A 454 11.31 82.27 -31.84
CA HIS A 454 10.49 81.75 -30.75
C HIS A 454 10.24 80.26 -30.91
N THR A 455 10.46 79.51 -29.84
CA THR A 455 10.21 78.08 -29.81
C THR A 455 8.76 77.79 -29.46
N ILE A 456 8.11 76.97 -30.29
CA ILE A 456 6.78 76.44 -30.05
C ILE A 456 6.92 74.95 -29.70
N THR A 457 6.37 74.55 -28.55
CA THR A 457 6.40 73.17 -28.06
C THR A 457 5.02 72.55 -28.12
N TYR A 458 4.90 71.40 -28.81
CA TYR A 458 3.73 70.54 -28.80
C TYR A 458 3.95 69.37 -27.84
N THR A 459 3.11 69.25 -26.82
CA THR A 459 3.18 68.19 -25.79
C THR A 459 1.93 67.31 -25.84
N LEU A 460 2.09 66.00 -25.93
CA LEU A 460 0.99 65.03 -25.92
C LEU A 460 1.15 64.04 -24.78
N THR A 461 0.06 63.79 -24.06
CA THR A 461 -0.05 62.69 -23.08
C THR A 461 -1.01 61.64 -23.61
N ASN A 462 -0.56 60.39 -23.71
CA ASN A 462 -1.40 59.29 -24.19
C ASN A 462 -2.36 58.79 -23.10
N ALA A 463 -3.25 57.85 -23.46
CA ALA A 463 -4.22 57.26 -22.54
C ALA A 463 -3.59 56.50 -21.35
N ASN A 464 -2.32 56.10 -21.47
CA ASN A 464 -1.57 55.43 -20.41
C ASN A 464 -0.82 56.41 -19.49
N GLY A 465 -1.03 57.72 -19.66
CA GLY A 465 -0.40 58.77 -18.86
C GLY A 465 1.05 59.08 -19.25
N CYS A 466 1.55 58.52 -20.36
CA CYS A 466 2.91 58.81 -20.84
C CYS A 466 2.92 60.04 -21.72
N THR A 467 3.88 60.93 -21.47
CA THR A 467 3.99 62.22 -22.15
C THR A 467 5.21 62.25 -23.05
N ASN A 468 5.07 62.88 -24.23
CA ASN A 468 6.20 63.22 -25.08
C ASN A 468 6.00 64.61 -25.67
N ALA A 469 7.09 65.30 -25.95
CA ALA A 469 7.07 66.67 -26.47
C ALA A 469 8.06 66.85 -27.62
N VAL A 470 7.70 67.69 -28.57
CA VAL A 470 8.54 68.10 -29.70
C VAL A 470 8.40 69.61 -29.86
N SER A 471 9.46 70.26 -30.34
CA SER A 471 9.46 71.71 -30.56
C SER A 471 9.98 72.04 -31.94
N ASP A 472 9.52 73.16 -32.46
CA ASP A 472 10.01 73.79 -33.68
C ASP A 472 9.96 75.31 -33.51
N ASP A 473 10.76 76.03 -34.27
CA ASP A 473 10.93 77.47 -34.10
C ASP A 473 10.16 78.25 -35.19
N ILE A 474 9.68 79.45 -34.83
CA ILE A 474 9.14 80.46 -35.75
C ILE A 474 9.94 81.75 -35.59
N GLU A 475 10.31 82.42 -36.69
CA GLU A 475 10.92 83.74 -36.64
C GLU A 475 9.85 84.84 -36.80
N VAL A 476 9.89 85.81 -35.89
CA VAL A 476 9.14 87.06 -36.01
C VAL A 476 10.10 88.15 -36.49
N THR A 477 9.90 88.64 -37.69
CA THR A 477 10.71 89.70 -38.31
C THR A 477 10.10 91.08 -38.07
N ASN A 478 10.92 92.13 -38.14
CA ASN A 478 10.40 93.50 -38.04
C ASN A 478 9.62 93.86 -39.32
N THR A 479 8.73 94.84 -39.26
CA THR A 479 7.89 95.30 -40.39
C THR A 479 8.68 95.88 -41.58
N ASP A 480 10.02 95.91 -41.48
CA ASP A 480 10.94 96.44 -42.48
C ASP A 480 12.02 95.41 -42.81
N ALA A 481 11.76 94.57 -43.82
CA ALA A 481 12.77 94.13 -44.78
C ALA A 481 12.08 93.79 -46.13
N PRO A 482 12.74 94.09 -47.26
CA PRO A 482 12.13 94.48 -48.54
C PRO A 482 11.52 93.37 -49.39
#